data_AF-Q3SMN2-F1
#
_entry.id   AF-Q3SMN2-F1
#
_cell.length_a   1.000
_cell.length_b   1.000
_cell.length_c   1.000
_cell.angle_alpha   90.00
_cell.angle_beta   90.00
_cell.angle_gamma   90.00
#
_symmetry.space_group_name_H-M   'P 1'
#
loop_
_entity.id
_entity.type
_entity.pdbx_description
1 polymer ?
#
loop_
_entity_poly.entity_id
_entity_poly.type
_entity_poly.pdbx_seq_one_letter_code
_entity_poly.pdbx_strand_id
1 'polypeptide(L)'
;MKTHDPFRMEISRHIWETRYRFAGEPDIRASWQRVAQAVAQAEVDARALWADRFYALLDDFRFLPGGRILAGAGSGHRVTLFNCFVMGEIADDIEDIFEALKEGALTMQHGGGVGYDFSTLRPAGTIAQATGTIASGPVSFMHIWDAMCATVLSTGARRGAMMATLRCDHPDIEAFVDAKRDPAVLRHFNLSVQVSDAFIAAVDADADWPLVFPLRDGEPADGAVVRRHWTGSTTAVPCRVLRTVRARALWQRILRAAYDTAEPGVLFVDTINRDNTLAGRETLTTTNPCGEIPLPAYGACDLGSLNLTAFVVAPFAADARLDLAALGDAAALAVRFLDDVIDVSRYPLQAQAREARFKRRIGLGITGLADALVLLGLDYDSEPARQLAERAMRTVRDAAYRASIDLAREKGGFPALERSAFLASGFAGRLPPEIRDGIARDGIRNSHLLAIAPAGTISLLANNLSSGIEPIFAAEASRRILQPDGSYRSHAVSDYACLLWRAHGGVGQPPALVEAQQLDPVAHLAMQAALQPAVDNAISKTINVAADIAFARFEALYRQAHALGLKGCTVFRPNPVTGAILAEPESERVHCCGIEREAD
;
A
#
# COMPACT_ATOMS: atom_id res chain seq x y z
N MET A 1 33.10 -23.45 5.29
CA MET A 1 32.24 -23.16 4.11
C MET A 1 32.35 -21.69 3.81
N LYS A 2 32.83 -21.27 2.63
CA LYS A 2 32.76 -19.86 2.23
C LYS A 2 31.27 -19.50 2.10
N THR A 3 30.75 -18.71 3.02
CA THR A 3 29.37 -18.24 3.00
C THR A 3 29.17 -17.39 1.75
N HIS A 4 28.28 -17.81 0.86
CA HIS A 4 27.96 -17.10 -0.39
C HIS A 4 27.43 -15.70 -0.04
N ASP A 5 27.92 -14.67 -0.74
CA ASP A 5 27.40 -13.31 -0.58
C ASP A 5 25.97 -13.24 -1.14
N PRO A 6 24.95 -12.84 -0.35
CA PRO A 6 23.57 -12.86 -0.83
C PRO A 6 23.30 -11.79 -1.89
N PHE A 7 24.18 -10.79 -2.05
CA PHE A 7 24.03 -9.77 -3.08
C PHE A 7 24.63 -10.21 -4.43
N ARG A 8 23.78 -10.19 -5.45
CA ARG A 8 24.12 -10.45 -6.87
C ARG A 8 24.30 -9.17 -7.69
N MET A 9 23.88 -8.03 -7.16
CA MET A 9 23.96 -6.72 -7.83
C MET A 9 24.58 -5.65 -6.94
N GLU A 10 25.29 -4.70 -7.55
CA GLU A 10 25.88 -3.55 -6.85
C GLU A 10 24.79 -2.68 -6.21
N ILE A 11 23.68 -2.43 -6.93
CA ILE A 11 22.59 -1.60 -6.41
C ILE A 11 22.00 -2.15 -5.10
N SER A 12 21.89 -3.48 -4.98
CA SER A 12 21.35 -4.13 -3.78
C SER A 12 22.26 -3.94 -2.58
N ARG A 13 23.58 -4.09 -2.79
CA ARG A 13 24.58 -3.76 -1.76
C ARG A 13 24.54 -2.28 -1.40
N HIS A 14 24.48 -1.40 -2.40
CA HIS A 14 24.42 0.04 -2.18
C HIS A 14 23.18 0.45 -1.36
N ILE A 15 22.02 -0.13 -1.65
CA ILE A 15 20.78 0.08 -0.88
C ILE A 15 20.95 -0.39 0.56
N TRP A 16 21.54 -1.56 0.79
CA TRP A 16 21.85 -2.02 2.14
C TRP A 16 22.78 -1.06 2.88
N GLU A 17 23.92 -0.72 2.28
CA GLU A 17 24.93 0.15 2.88
C GLU A 17 24.41 1.54 3.22
N THR A 18 23.54 2.11 2.37
CA THR A 18 23.05 3.49 2.54
C THR A 18 21.78 3.60 3.37
N ARG A 19 20.96 2.54 3.47
CA ARG A 19 19.63 2.62 4.09
C ARG A 19 19.42 1.69 5.29
N TYR A 20 20.17 0.61 5.39
CA TYR A 20 19.85 -0.49 6.33
C TYR A 20 21.02 -0.94 7.21
N ARG A 21 22.25 -0.69 6.76
CA ARG A 21 23.47 -1.05 7.48
C ARG A 21 23.72 -0.10 8.65
N PHE A 22 23.97 -0.69 9.82
CA PHE A 22 24.48 0.04 10.99
C PHE A 22 26.00 -0.05 11.11
N ALA A 23 26.58 0.93 11.80
CA ALA A 23 28.01 0.95 12.10
C ALA A 23 28.41 -0.35 12.84
N GLY A 24 29.46 -1.01 12.33
CA GLY A 24 29.95 -2.28 12.88
C GLY A 24 29.34 -3.55 12.25
N GLU A 25 28.31 -3.45 11.41
CA GLU A 25 27.79 -4.61 10.67
C GLU A 25 28.70 -4.94 9.48
N PRO A 26 29.34 -6.13 9.44
CA PRO A 26 30.22 -6.50 8.33
C PRO A 26 29.46 -6.84 7.04
N ASP A 27 28.26 -7.40 7.16
CA ASP A 27 27.41 -7.85 6.05
C ASP A 27 25.91 -7.79 6.44
N ILE A 28 25.03 -8.10 5.48
CA ILE A 28 23.57 -8.10 5.73
C ILE A 28 23.13 -9.16 6.74
N ARG A 29 23.89 -10.24 6.94
CA ARG A 29 23.55 -11.27 7.94
C ARG A 29 23.65 -10.70 9.34
N ALA A 30 24.62 -9.84 9.60
CA ALA A 30 24.66 -9.09 10.86
C ALA A 30 23.41 -8.20 11.04
N SER A 31 22.91 -7.57 9.97
CA SER A 31 21.64 -6.84 10.02
C SER A 31 20.45 -7.75 10.33
N TRP A 32 20.36 -8.93 9.69
CA TRP A 32 19.31 -9.92 9.98
C TRP A 32 19.37 -10.42 11.42
N GLN A 33 20.57 -10.68 11.94
CA GLN A 33 20.78 -11.10 13.33
C GLN A 33 20.29 -10.03 14.31
N ARG A 34 20.65 -8.76 14.09
CA ARG A 34 20.16 -7.64 14.90
C ARG A 34 18.63 -7.57 14.88
N VAL A 35 18.03 -7.60 13.70
CA VAL A 35 16.56 -7.50 13.55
C VAL A 35 15.89 -8.66 14.27
N ALA A 36 16.33 -9.90 14.03
CA ALA A 36 15.77 -11.10 14.65
C ALA A 36 15.86 -11.06 16.19
N GLN A 37 17.01 -10.68 16.73
CA GLN A 37 17.21 -10.55 18.19
C GLN A 37 16.36 -9.44 18.81
N ALA A 38 16.17 -8.33 18.09
CA ALA A 38 15.37 -7.22 18.56
C ALA A 38 13.87 -7.54 18.58
N VAL A 39 13.36 -8.18 17.52
CA VAL A 39 11.95 -8.60 17.46
C VAL A 39 11.64 -9.68 18.49
N ALA A 40 12.54 -10.65 18.68
CA ALA A 40 12.40 -11.70 19.69
C ALA A 40 12.39 -11.18 21.14
N GLN A 41 12.62 -9.89 21.41
CA GLN A 41 12.43 -9.32 22.75
C GLN A 41 10.95 -9.25 23.16
N ALA A 42 10.01 -9.31 22.21
CA ALA A 42 8.58 -9.45 22.52
C ALA A 42 8.24 -10.78 23.21
N GLU A 43 9.05 -11.80 22.97
CA GLU A 43 8.85 -13.14 23.54
C GLU A 43 9.20 -13.15 25.03
N VAL A 44 8.36 -13.79 25.85
CA VAL A 44 8.62 -13.97 27.29
C VAL A 44 9.59 -15.12 27.50
N ASP A 45 9.30 -16.27 26.88
CA ASP A 45 10.10 -17.49 26.95
C ASP A 45 10.82 -17.78 25.63
N ALA A 46 11.91 -18.54 25.69
CA ALA A 46 12.62 -19.05 24.51
C ALA A 46 13.07 -17.97 23.50
N ARG A 47 13.42 -16.75 23.97
CA ARG A 47 13.88 -15.63 23.11
C ARG A 47 14.97 -16.02 22.13
N ALA A 48 15.95 -16.83 22.57
CA ALA A 48 17.04 -17.29 21.71
C ALA A 48 16.53 -18.18 20.57
N LEU A 49 15.60 -19.10 20.87
CA LEU A 49 14.97 -19.98 19.87
C LEU A 49 14.21 -19.16 18.82
N TRP A 50 13.44 -18.16 19.26
CA TRP A 50 12.69 -17.31 18.34
C TRP A 50 13.60 -16.40 17.52
N ALA A 51 14.66 -15.85 18.11
CA ALA A 51 15.68 -15.13 17.37
C ALA A 51 16.32 -15.99 16.27
N ASP A 52 16.66 -17.25 16.56
CA ASP A 52 17.23 -18.16 15.56
C ASP A 52 16.23 -18.47 14.43
N ARG A 53 14.95 -18.68 14.77
CA ARG A 53 13.88 -18.89 13.78
C ARG A 53 13.65 -17.65 12.92
N PHE A 54 13.59 -16.47 13.53
CA PHE A 54 13.44 -15.21 12.80
C PHE A 54 14.65 -14.92 11.91
N TYR A 55 15.87 -15.23 12.36
CA TYR A 55 17.05 -15.15 11.51
C TYR A 55 16.91 -16.08 10.28
N ALA A 56 16.53 -17.35 10.50
CA ALA A 56 16.33 -18.31 9.40
C ALA A 56 15.20 -17.91 8.43
N LEU A 57 14.21 -17.15 8.91
CA LEU A 57 13.16 -16.56 8.07
C LEU A 57 13.69 -15.43 7.19
N LEU A 58 14.62 -14.61 7.69
CA LEU A 58 15.22 -13.47 6.98
C LEU A 58 16.35 -13.90 6.03
N ASP A 59 17.03 -15.00 6.34
CA ASP A 59 18.20 -15.49 5.60
C ASP A 59 17.88 -15.71 4.12
N ASP A 60 18.83 -15.35 3.27
CA ASP A 60 18.74 -15.35 1.81
C ASP A 60 17.46 -14.70 1.24
N PHE A 61 16.95 -13.66 1.94
CA PHE A 61 15.78 -12.90 1.53
C PHE A 61 14.48 -13.71 1.41
N ARG A 62 14.34 -14.84 2.13
CA ARG A 62 13.09 -15.63 2.13
C ARG A 62 11.88 -14.80 2.57
N PHE A 63 12.07 -13.95 3.56
CA PHE A 63 11.12 -12.94 4.01
C PHE A 63 11.78 -11.57 4.10
N LEU A 64 11.07 -10.56 3.60
CA LEU A 64 11.51 -9.18 3.58
C LEU A 64 10.60 -8.36 4.51
N PRO A 65 11.04 -8.05 5.74
CA PRO A 65 10.27 -7.19 6.61
C PRO A 65 10.24 -5.77 6.03
N GLY A 66 9.21 -5.01 6.39
CA GLY A 66 9.04 -3.63 5.99
C GLY A 66 10.31 -2.83 6.26
N GLY A 67 10.67 -1.92 5.36
CA GLY A 67 11.95 -1.22 5.43
C GLY A 67 12.18 -0.45 6.75
N ARG A 68 11.12 -0.08 7.48
CA ARG A 68 11.23 0.56 8.80
C ARG A 68 11.62 -0.44 9.89
N ILE A 69 11.18 -1.69 9.80
CA ILE A 69 11.62 -2.78 10.67
C ILE A 69 13.11 -3.03 10.45
N LEU A 70 13.55 -3.22 9.19
CA LEU A 70 14.95 -3.50 8.86
C LEU A 70 15.90 -2.38 9.31
N ALA A 71 15.51 -1.12 9.09
CA ALA A 71 16.29 0.05 9.48
C ALA A 71 16.19 0.38 10.98
N GLY A 72 15.11 0.01 11.66
CA GLY A 72 14.82 0.50 13.02
C GLY A 72 15.08 -0.53 14.12
N ALA A 73 14.80 -1.81 13.90
CA ALA A 73 14.84 -2.83 14.94
C ALA A 73 16.27 -3.02 15.48
N GLY A 74 16.45 -2.92 16.80
CA GLY A 74 17.76 -3.08 17.44
C GLY A 74 18.75 -1.94 17.20
N SER A 75 18.34 -0.83 16.56
CA SER A 75 19.22 0.31 16.27
C SER A 75 19.51 1.22 17.48
N GLY A 76 18.72 1.11 18.55
CA GLY A 76 18.72 2.06 19.67
C GLY A 76 18.01 3.40 19.38
N HIS A 77 17.75 3.73 18.11
CA HIS A 77 17.07 4.96 17.71
C HIS A 77 15.61 5.00 18.18
N ARG A 78 15.08 6.21 18.41
CA ARG A 78 13.66 6.45 18.74
C ARG A 78 12.84 6.57 17.46
N VAL A 79 12.68 5.47 16.74
CA VAL A 79 11.88 5.39 15.50
C VAL A 79 10.76 4.37 15.64
N THR A 80 9.75 4.51 14.80
CA THR A 80 8.71 3.48 14.66
C THR A 80 9.16 2.39 13.70
N LEU A 81 8.73 1.16 13.97
CA LEU A 81 8.95 0.03 13.06
C LEU A 81 7.84 -0.10 12.02
N PHE A 82 6.77 0.69 12.16
CA PHE A 82 5.61 0.67 11.29
C PHE A 82 5.82 1.55 10.06
N ASN A 83 5.29 1.07 8.94
CA ASN A 83 5.41 1.78 7.65
C ASN A 83 4.21 2.70 7.40
N CYS A 84 3.02 2.29 7.84
CA CYS A 84 1.76 2.82 7.34
C CYS A 84 0.86 3.28 8.48
N PHE A 85 0.33 4.50 8.34
CA PHE A 85 -0.55 5.14 9.31
C PHE A 85 -1.72 5.81 8.60
N VAL A 86 -2.84 5.92 9.31
CA VAL A 86 -3.92 6.87 9.01
C VAL A 86 -4.14 7.73 10.25
N MET A 87 -4.29 9.03 10.05
CA MET A 87 -4.48 9.96 11.17
C MET A 87 -5.90 9.93 11.71
N GLY A 88 -6.09 10.57 12.87
CA GLY A 88 -7.40 10.81 13.44
C GLY A 88 -8.31 11.58 12.49
N GLU A 89 -9.59 11.58 12.83
CA GLU A 89 -10.57 12.43 12.17
C GLU A 89 -10.19 13.90 12.36
N ILE A 90 -10.28 14.69 11.29
CA ILE A 90 -10.00 16.12 11.36
C ILE A 90 -11.31 16.82 11.70
N ALA A 91 -11.52 17.18 12.97
CA ALA A 91 -12.71 17.91 13.33
C ALA A 91 -12.74 19.27 12.60
N ASP A 92 -13.95 19.73 12.27
CA ASP A 92 -14.19 20.93 11.48
C ASP A 92 -14.03 22.22 12.33
N ASP A 93 -12.88 22.35 12.97
CA ASP A 93 -12.45 23.45 13.84
C ASP A 93 -10.96 23.78 13.62
N ILE A 94 -10.58 25.05 13.81
CA ILE A 94 -9.21 25.48 13.51
C ILE A 94 -8.18 24.90 14.48
N GLU A 95 -8.51 24.75 15.76
CA GLU A 95 -7.60 24.17 16.76
C GLU A 95 -7.35 22.70 16.43
N ASP A 96 -8.41 21.95 16.12
CA ASP A 96 -8.32 20.54 15.73
C ASP A 96 -7.59 20.33 14.40
N ILE A 97 -7.79 21.21 13.41
CA ILE A 97 -7.04 21.19 12.14
C ILE A 97 -5.53 21.30 12.41
N PHE A 98 -5.10 22.25 13.24
CA PHE A 98 -3.69 22.44 13.54
C PHE A 98 -3.12 21.36 14.47
N GLU A 99 -3.94 20.79 15.36
CA GLU A 99 -3.54 19.62 16.15
C GLU A 99 -3.33 18.39 15.25
N ALA A 100 -4.23 18.11 14.31
CA ALA A 100 -4.08 17.03 13.34
C ALA A 100 -2.84 17.22 12.44
N LEU A 101 -2.52 18.48 12.08
CA LEU A 101 -1.28 18.83 11.38
C LEU A 101 -0.04 18.50 12.23
N LYS A 102 -0.04 18.88 13.51
CA LYS A 102 1.06 18.57 14.46
C LYS A 102 1.26 17.07 14.61
N GLU A 103 0.18 16.33 14.81
CA GLU A 103 0.19 14.87 14.91
C GLU A 103 0.74 14.20 13.65
N GLY A 104 0.37 14.71 12.48
CA GLY A 104 0.92 14.30 11.18
C GLY A 104 2.43 14.51 11.10
N ALA A 105 2.91 15.70 11.47
CA ALA A 105 4.33 16.05 11.46
C ALA A 105 5.16 15.12 12.36
N LEU A 106 4.68 14.84 13.58
CA LEU A 106 5.33 13.92 14.53
C LEU A 106 5.42 12.50 13.95
N THR A 107 4.35 12.03 13.32
CA THR A 107 4.29 10.70 12.71
C THR A 107 5.28 10.56 11.54
N MET A 108 5.36 11.57 10.66
CA MET A 108 6.28 11.58 9.54
C MET A 108 7.75 11.74 9.95
N GLN A 109 8.03 12.53 11.00
CA GLN A 109 9.37 12.67 11.57
C GLN A 109 9.95 11.29 11.96
N HIS A 110 9.09 10.40 12.49
CA HIS A 110 9.47 9.04 12.86
C HIS A 110 9.52 8.07 11.68
N GLY A 111 9.11 8.49 10.49
CA GLY A 111 9.23 7.71 9.26
C GLY A 111 7.94 7.08 8.72
N GLY A 112 6.78 7.33 9.35
CA GLY A 112 5.51 6.80 8.88
C GLY A 112 5.01 7.49 7.61
N GLY A 113 4.51 6.71 6.65
CA GLY A 113 3.67 7.24 5.57
C GLY A 113 2.24 7.37 6.06
N VAL A 114 1.57 8.48 5.74
CA VAL A 114 0.36 8.90 6.46
C VAL A 114 -0.83 9.14 5.54
N GLY A 115 -1.99 8.58 5.85
CA GLY A 115 -3.25 8.88 5.18
C GLY A 115 -4.18 9.80 5.96
N TYR A 116 -4.96 10.59 5.22
CA TYR A 116 -5.94 11.53 5.74
C TYR A 116 -7.26 11.42 4.97
N ASP A 117 -8.36 11.53 5.69
CA ASP A 117 -9.68 11.81 5.12
C ASP A 117 -10.02 13.28 5.39
N PHE A 118 -10.11 14.08 4.33
CA PHE A 118 -10.43 15.50 4.41
C PHE A 118 -11.94 15.78 4.32
N SER A 119 -12.77 14.74 4.22
CA SER A 119 -14.21 14.87 4.01
C SER A 119 -14.96 15.45 5.20
N THR A 120 -14.35 15.48 6.39
CA THR A 120 -14.94 16.09 7.59
C THR A 120 -14.90 17.62 7.58
N LEU A 121 -14.05 18.24 6.74
CA LEU A 121 -13.91 19.69 6.67
C LEU A 121 -15.00 20.34 5.83
N ARG A 122 -15.60 21.42 6.33
CA ARG A 122 -16.66 22.14 5.62
C ARG A 122 -16.21 22.63 4.24
N PRO A 123 -17.11 22.68 3.25
CA PRO A 123 -16.76 23.10 1.90
C PRO A 123 -16.45 24.59 1.82
N ALA A 124 -15.65 24.95 0.83
CA ALA A 124 -15.30 26.34 0.53
C ALA A 124 -16.56 27.19 0.31
N GLY A 125 -16.53 28.44 0.75
CA GLY A 125 -17.69 29.34 0.64
C GLY A 125 -18.67 29.29 1.81
N THR A 126 -18.57 28.29 2.70
CA THR A 126 -19.43 28.18 3.89
C THR A 126 -19.08 29.26 4.93
N ILE A 127 -20.08 29.89 5.54
CA ILE A 127 -19.87 30.91 6.57
C ILE A 127 -19.49 30.25 7.91
N ALA A 128 -18.36 30.62 8.48
CA ALA A 128 -17.99 30.26 9.85
C ALA A 128 -18.78 31.13 10.83
N GLN A 129 -19.77 30.55 11.52
CA GLN A 129 -20.69 31.29 12.39
C GLN A 129 -20.00 32.11 13.50
N ALA A 130 -18.92 31.58 14.09
CA ALA A 130 -18.22 32.23 15.20
C ALA A 130 -17.43 33.49 14.78
N THR A 131 -16.88 33.52 13.57
CA THR A 131 -15.99 34.58 13.07
C THR A 131 -16.59 35.40 11.94
N GLY A 132 -17.70 34.94 11.34
CA GLY A 132 -18.31 35.53 10.15
C GLY A 132 -17.48 35.36 8.87
N THR A 133 -16.36 34.63 8.91
CA THR A 133 -15.45 34.47 7.77
C THR A 133 -15.88 33.33 6.85
N ILE A 134 -15.57 33.47 5.56
CA ILE A 134 -15.81 32.44 4.55
C ILE A 134 -14.76 31.34 4.72
N ALA A 135 -15.20 30.08 4.79
CA ALA A 135 -14.32 28.93 4.86
C ALA A 135 -13.56 28.71 3.54
N SER A 136 -12.28 28.35 3.65
CA SER A 136 -11.42 28.11 2.48
C SER A 136 -11.57 26.69 1.88
N GLY A 137 -12.22 25.77 2.61
CA GLY A 137 -12.46 24.38 2.18
C GLY A 137 -11.26 23.44 2.37
N PRO A 138 -11.48 22.11 2.30
CA PRO A 138 -10.45 21.08 2.48
C PRO A 138 -9.23 21.24 1.57
N VAL A 139 -9.43 21.51 0.27
CA VAL A 139 -8.32 21.62 -0.69
C VAL A 139 -7.36 22.75 -0.31
N SER A 140 -7.88 23.87 0.20
CA SER A 140 -7.03 24.97 0.68
C SER A 140 -6.20 24.55 1.90
N PHE A 141 -6.77 23.82 2.85
CA PHE A 141 -6.04 23.37 4.04
C PHE A 141 -4.97 22.33 3.70
N MET A 142 -5.20 21.49 2.69
CA MET A 142 -4.22 20.50 2.24
C MET A 142 -2.87 21.12 1.84
N HIS A 143 -2.82 22.38 1.39
CA HIS A 143 -1.56 23.07 1.12
C HIS A 143 -0.69 23.25 2.38
N ILE A 144 -1.30 23.37 3.57
CA ILE A 144 -0.56 23.47 4.83
C ILE A 144 0.14 22.12 5.12
N TRP A 145 -0.54 21.01 4.89
CA TRP A 145 0.06 19.68 5.00
C TRP A 145 1.17 19.47 3.96
N ASP A 146 0.96 19.89 2.72
CA ASP A 146 1.97 19.76 1.66
C ASP A 146 3.26 20.54 2.02
N ALA A 147 3.12 21.78 2.50
CA ALA A 147 4.24 22.59 2.98
C ALA A 147 4.94 21.97 4.21
N MET A 148 4.17 21.42 5.15
CA MET A 148 4.69 20.72 6.31
C MET A 148 5.48 19.46 5.91
N CYS A 149 4.98 18.66 4.98
CA CYS A 149 5.68 17.48 4.47
C CYS A 149 6.95 17.84 3.68
N ALA A 150 6.95 18.96 2.95
CA ALA A 150 8.15 19.47 2.28
C ALA A 150 9.26 19.84 3.29
N THR A 151 8.87 20.25 4.50
CA THR A 151 9.79 20.70 5.56
C THR A 151 10.27 19.55 6.45
N VAL A 152 9.38 18.62 6.80
CA VAL A 152 9.69 17.48 7.69
C VAL A 152 10.36 16.36 6.92
N LEU A 153 11.70 16.32 6.95
CA LEU A 153 12.46 15.17 6.45
C LEU A 153 12.29 13.97 7.37
N SER A 154 11.86 12.84 6.81
CA SER A 154 11.83 11.58 7.56
C SER A 154 13.24 11.03 7.75
N THR A 155 13.47 10.28 8.83
CA THR A 155 14.77 9.66 9.13
C THR A 155 15.38 8.95 7.92
N GLY A 156 16.60 9.39 7.55
CA GLY A 156 17.40 8.87 6.43
C GLY A 156 16.89 9.25 5.04
N ALA A 157 17.25 10.44 4.53
CA ALA A 157 17.08 10.95 3.15
C ALA A 157 15.72 10.70 2.44
N ARG A 158 14.69 10.21 3.14
CA ARG A 158 13.37 9.85 2.59
C ARG A 158 12.43 11.02 2.81
N ARG A 159 11.87 11.55 1.73
CA ARG A 159 10.75 12.51 1.80
C ARG A 159 9.52 11.81 2.38
N GLY A 160 8.71 12.55 3.14
CA GLY A 160 7.40 12.09 3.57
C GLY A 160 6.51 11.79 2.37
N ALA A 161 5.58 10.86 2.53
CA ALA A 161 4.55 10.55 1.55
C ALA A 161 3.22 10.49 2.27
N MET A 162 2.21 11.15 1.70
CA MET A 162 0.89 11.24 2.28
C MET A 162 -0.19 10.73 1.32
N MET A 163 -1.31 10.24 1.83
CA MET A 163 -2.56 10.01 1.10
C MET A 163 -3.58 11.05 1.54
N ALA A 164 -4.29 11.65 0.59
CA ALA A 164 -5.48 12.42 0.88
C ALA A 164 -6.67 11.80 0.14
N THR A 165 -7.77 11.63 0.87
CA THR A 165 -9.02 11.17 0.29
C THR A 165 -10.14 12.16 0.50
N LEU A 166 -11.06 12.19 -0.46
CA LEU A 166 -12.30 12.94 -0.36
C LEU A 166 -13.47 12.12 -0.90
N ARG A 167 -14.62 12.21 -0.25
CA ARG A 167 -15.86 11.54 -0.67
C ARG A 167 -16.38 12.03 -2.01
N CYS A 168 -16.88 11.12 -2.83
CA CYS A 168 -17.53 11.43 -4.11
C CYS A 168 -18.79 12.32 -3.98
N ASP A 169 -19.37 12.46 -2.79
CA ASP A 169 -20.50 13.36 -2.51
C ASP A 169 -20.10 14.64 -1.75
N HIS A 170 -18.80 14.91 -1.56
CA HIS A 170 -18.35 16.16 -0.95
C HIS A 170 -18.51 17.35 -1.92
N PRO A 171 -18.97 18.54 -1.49
CA PRO A 171 -19.20 19.68 -2.39
C PRO A 171 -17.96 20.20 -3.13
N ASP A 172 -16.79 20.03 -2.52
CA ASP A 172 -15.49 20.41 -3.09
C ASP A 172 -14.82 19.28 -3.89
N ILE A 173 -15.53 18.19 -4.21
CA ILE A 173 -14.96 17.05 -4.93
C ILE A 173 -14.35 17.43 -6.29
N GLU A 174 -14.96 18.36 -7.01
CA GLU A 174 -14.44 18.79 -8.32
C GLU A 174 -13.13 19.58 -8.16
N ALA A 175 -12.99 20.41 -7.12
CA ALA A 175 -11.76 21.12 -6.82
C ALA A 175 -10.64 20.15 -6.40
N PHE A 176 -10.98 19.13 -5.61
CA PHE A 176 -10.05 18.08 -5.21
C PHE A 176 -9.53 17.27 -6.40
N VAL A 177 -10.43 16.87 -7.31
CA VAL A 177 -10.09 16.13 -8.55
C VAL A 177 -9.14 16.93 -9.43
N ASP A 178 -9.34 18.23 -9.54
CA ASP A 178 -8.55 19.09 -10.41
C ASP A 178 -7.26 19.62 -9.77
N ALA A 179 -7.07 19.44 -8.46
CA ALA A 179 -5.97 20.06 -7.71
C ALA A 179 -4.59 19.77 -8.31
N LYS A 180 -4.38 18.55 -8.83
CA LYS A 180 -3.12 18.11 -9.44
C LYS A 180 -3.01 18.29 -10.95
N ARG A 181 -3.98 18.97 -11.59
CA ARG A 181 -3.79 19.46 -12.96
C ARG A 181 -2.63 20.44 -13.03
N ASP A 182 -2.36 21.16 -11.94
CA ASP A 182 -1.12 21.89 -11.75
C ASP A 182 -0.04 20.98 -11.13
N PRO A 183 1.06 20.66 -11.85
CA PRO A 183 2.17 19.84 -11.31
C PRO A 183 2.86 20.43 -10.07
N ALA A 184 2.70 21.73 -9.81
CA ALA A 184 3.29 22.38 -8.64
C ALA A 184 2.50 22.16 -7.35
N VAL A 185 1.25 21.69 -7.44
CA VAL A 185 0.31 21.65 -6.33
C VAL A 185 0.23 20.25 -5.70
N LEU A 186 0.26 20.18 -4.37
CA LEU A 186 0.08 18.95 -3.57
C LEU A 186 1.06 17.82 -3.93
N ARG A 187 2.32 18.17 -4.16
CA ARG A 187 3.35 17.24 -4.67
C ARG A 187 3.69 16.09 -3.72
N HIS A 188 3.36 16.21 -2.44
CA HIS A 188 3.67 15.21 -1.41
C HIS A 188 2.49 14.32 -1.03
N PHE A 189 1.31 14.58 -1.62
CA PHE A 189 0.15 13.71 -1.49
C PHE A 189 0.08 12.73 -2.66
N ASN A 190 -0.51 11.56 -2.44
CA ASN A 190 -1.28 10.85 -3.43
C ASN A 190 -2.76 11.21 -3.20
N LEU A 191 -3.53 11.44 -4.27
CA LEU A 191 -4.96 11.74 -4.15
C LEU A 191 -5.81 10.53 -4.52
N SER A 192 -6.88 10.26 -3.78
CA SER A 192 -7.87 9.25 -4.16
C SER A 192 -9.29 9.64 -3.78
N VAL A 193 -10.26 9.31 -4.65
CA VAL A 193 -11.68 9.56 -4.39
C VAL A 193 -12.30 8.34 -3.70
N GLN A 194 -13.05 8.57 -2.61
CA GLN A 194 -13.87 7.52 -2.00
C GLN A 194 -15.14 7.34 -2.85
N VAL A 195 -15.20 6.26 -3.60
CA VAL A 195 -16.29 5.92 -4.52
C VAL A 195 -17.19 4.88 -3.86
N SER A 196 -18.48 5.23 -3.70
CA SER A 196 -19.51 4.34 -3.17
C SER A 196 -20.19 3.52 -4.28
N ASP A 197 -20.75 2.37 -3.93
CA ASP A 197 -21.58 1.54 -4.81
C ASP A 197 -22.80 2.35 -5.30
N ALA A 198 -23.36 3.22 -4.44
CA ALA A 198 -24.45 4.13 -4.79
C ALA A 198 -24.06 5.15 -5.87
N PHE A 199 -22.83 5.67 -5.83
CA PHE A 199 -22.33 6.58 -6.86
C PHE A 199 -22.15 5.86 -8.20
N ILE A 200 -21.56 4.66 -8.21
CA ILE A 200 -21.43 3.86 -9.43
C ILE A 200 -22.80 3.54 -10.03
N ALA A 201 -23.78 3.14 -9.21
CA ALA A 201 -25.14 2.91 -9.68
C ALA A 201 -25.76 4.18 -10.29
N ALA A 202 -25.50 5.36 -9.71
CA ALA A 202 -25.93 6.63 -10.27
C ALA A 202 -25.22 6.96 -11.60
N VAL A 203 -23.94 6.63 -11.76
CA VAL A 203 -23.20 6.79 -13.02
C VAL A 203 -23.81 5.93 -14.13
N ASP A 204 -24.09 4.66 -13.83
CA ASP A 204 -24.68 3.69 -14.76
C ASP A 204 -26.07 4.12 -15.21
N ALA A 205 -26.90 4.56 -14.26
CA ALA A 205 -28.25 5.03 -14.52
C ALA A 205 -28.31 6.42 -15.17
N ASP A 206 -27.17 7.13 -15.30
CA ASP A 206 -27.16 8.55 -15.62
C ASP A 206 -28.12 9.29 -14.68
N ALA A 207 -27.92 9.15 -13.37
CA ALA A 207 -28.73 9.80 -12.35
C ALA A 207 -28.05 11.06 -11.81
N ASP A 208 -28.87 11.88 -11.15
CA ASP A 208 -28.38 13.04 -10.42
C ASP A 208 -27.68 12.58 -9.15
N TRP A 209 -26.60 13.26 -8.80
CA TRP A 209 -25.78 12.99 -7.63
C TRP A 209 -25.75 14.23 -6.72
N PRO A 210 -26.34 14.16 -5.52
CA PRO A 210 -26.33 15.28 -4.59
C PRO A 210 -24.94 15.38 -3.94
N LEU A 211 -24.39 16.59 -3.96
CA LEU A 211 -23.23 16.97 -3.18
C LEU A 211 -23.70 17.56 -1.85
N VAL A 212 -23.25 16.97 -0.76
CA VAL A 212 -23.86 17.14 0.55
C VAL A 212 -22.84 17.38 1.64
N PHE A 213 -23.26 18.04 2.71
CA PHE A 213 -22.46 18.21 3.91
C PHE A 213 -23.34 18.11 5.17
N PRO A 214 -22.87 17.51 6.29
CA PRO A 214 -23.65 17.40 7.52
C PRO A 214 -24.17 18.75 8.02
N LEU A 215 -25.41 18.74 8.51
CA LEU A 215 -25.95 19.87 9.27
C LEU A 215 -25.30 19.89 10.66
N ARG A 216 -24.98 21.09 11.17
CA ARG A 216 -24.60 21.24 12.58
C ARG A 216 -25.81 21.19 13.49
N ASP A 217 -25.56 20.87 14.76
CA ASP A 217 -26.60 20.92 15.79
C ASP A 217 -27.22 22.32 15.87
N GLY A 218 -28.54 22.38 15.77
CA GLY A 218 -29.30 23.63 15.77
C GLY A 218 -29.26 24.43 14.46
N GLU A 219 -28.57 23.95 13.43
CA GLU A 219 -28.56 24.60 12.11
C GLU A 219 -29.90 24.36 11.39
N PRO A 220 -30.56 25.39 10.85
CA PRO A 220 -31.81 25.21 10.12
C PRO A 220 -31.58 24.37 8.87
N ALA A 221 -32.49 23.43 8.63
CA ALA A 221 -32.53 22.60 7.43
C ALA A 221 -33.09 23.38 6.24
N ASP A 222 -32.44 24.48 5.87
CA ASP A 222 -32.81 25.23 4.68
C ASP A 222 -32.41 24.42 3.44
N GLY A 223 -33.41 23.97 2.67
CA GLY A 223 -33.24 23.16 1.45
C GLY A 223 -33.44 21.65 1.65
N ALA A 224 -33.05 20.87 0.65
CA ALA A 224 -33.19 19.42 0.70
C ALA A 224 -32.17 18.79 1.66
N VAL A 225 -32.62 17.84 2.47
CA VAL A 225 -31.79 17.09 3.42
C VAL A 225 -31.87 15.61 3.09
N VAL A 226 -30.72 14.95 3.04
CA VAL A 226 -30.61 13.50 2.86
C VAL A 226 -29.86 12.90 4.04
N ARG A 227 -30.04 11.60 4.27
CA ARG A 227 -29.31 10.87 5.30
C ARG A 227 -28.10 10.19 4.67
N ARG A 228 -26.91 10.37 5.25
CA ARG A 228 -25.66 9.71 4.81
C ARG A 228 -24.88 9.20 6.01
N HIS A 229 -24.24 8.05 5.85
CA HIS A 229 -23.14 7.68 6.74
C HIS A 229 -21.96 8.61 6.45
N TRP A 230 -21.51 9.32 7.48
CA TRP A 230 -20.44 10.30 7.37
C TRP A 230 -19.22 9.84 8.13
N THR A 231 -18.03 10.30 7.72
CA THR A 231 -16.79 10.02 8.44
C THR A 231 -16.94 10.45 9.91
N GLY A 232 -16.65 9.54 10.83
CA GLY A 232 -16.82 9.74 12.27
C GLY A 232 -18.21 9.46 12.84
N SER A 233 -19.21 9.11 12.01
CA SER A 233 -20.56 8.79 12.49
C SER A 233 -20.85 7.29 12.47
N THR A 234 -21.37 6.77 13.58
CA THR A 234 -21.80 5.36 13.70
C THR A 234 -23.16 5.10 13.05
N THR A 235 -23.98 6.15 12.91
CA THR A 235 -25.29 6.11 12.25
C THR A 235 -25.34 7.17 11.18
N ALA A 236 -26.26 7.03 10.22
CA ALA A 236 -26.44 8.09 9.23
C ALA A 236 -26.73 9.44 9.92
N VAL A 237 -26.24 10.53 9.36
CA VAL A 237 -26.44 11.92 9.83
C VAL A 237 -27.23 12.71 8.79
N PRO A 238 -27.98 13.76 9.18
CA PRO A 238 -28.68 14.60 8.21
C PRO A 238 -27.65 15.50 7.50
N CYS A 239 -27.63 15.44 6.18
CA CYS A 239 -26.74 16.23 5.34
C CYS A 239 -27.57 17.13 4.44
N ARG A 240 -27.23 18.43 4.42
CA ARG A 240 -27.81 19.40 3.49
C ARG A 240 -27.29 19.12 2.08
N VAL A 241 -28.19 19.13 1.10
CA VAL A 241 -27.82 19.15 -0.31
C VAL A 241 -27.43 20.58 -0.68
N LEU A 242 -26.15 20.79 -1.00
CA LEU A 242 -25.61 22.09 -1.37
C LEU A 242 -25.67 22.30 -2.88
N ARG A 243 -25.45 21.23 -3.64
CA ARG A 243 -25.49 21.24 -5.10
C ARG A 243 -25.83 19.85 -5.61
N THR A 244 -26.37 19.77 -6.82
CA THR A 244 -26.58 18.50 -7.52
C THR A 244 -25.80 18.52 -8.82
N VAL A 245 -25.11 17.42 -9.12
CA VAL A 245 -24.37 17.23 -10.38
C VAL A 245 -24.87 15.97 -11.08
N ARG A 246 -24.53 15.84 -12.37
CA ARG A 246 -24.75 14.60 -13.11
C ARG A 246 -23.69 13.59 -12.68
N ALA A 247 -24.10 12.42 -12.17
CA ALA A 247 -23.15 11.42 -11.66
C ALA A 247 -22.10 11.03 -12.72
N ARG A 248 -22.56 10.78 -13.95
CA ARG A 248 -21.70 10.46 -15.09
C ARG A 248 -20.73 11.60 -15.43
N ALA A 249 -21.14 12.86 -15.32
CA ALA A 249 -20.25 13.99 -15.58
C ALA A 249 -19.14 14.09 -14.53
N LEU A 250 -19.47 13.89 -13.24
CA LEU A 250 -18.46 13.85 -12.18
C LEU A 250 -17.49 12.68 -12.36
N TRP A 251 -18.01 11.49 -12.69
CA TRP A 251 -17.17 10.33 -12.98
C TRP A 251 -16.22 10.57 -14.16
N GLN A 252 -16.73 11.15 -15.25
CA GLN A 252 -15.92 11.56 -16.38
C GLN A 252 -14.83 12.56 -15.99
N ARG A 253 -15.13 13.54 -15.12
CA ARG A 253 -14.13 14.50 -14.63
C ARG A 253 -13.02 13.82 -13.82
N ILE A 254 -13.39 12.90 -12.92
CA ILE A 254 -12.45 12.09 -12.12
C ILE A 254 -11.50 11.33 -13.05
N LEU A 255 -12.06 10.60 -14.01
CA LEU A 255 -11.26 9.77 -14.91
C LEU A 255 -10.44 10.58 -15.90
N ARG A 256 -10.92 11.74 -16.34
CA ARG A 256 -10.14 12.66 -17.18
C ARG A 256 -8.94 13.22 -16.43
N ALA A 257 -9.11 13.63 -15.17
CA ALA A 257 -7.98 14.04 -14.35
C ALA A 257 -6.96 12.89 -14.21
N ALA A 258 -7.40 11.68 -13.86
CA ALA A 258 -6.52 10.52 -13.77
C ALA A 258 -5.83 10.18 -15.10
N TYR A 259 -6.51 10.36 -16.24
CA TYR A 259 -5.92 10.16 -17.57
C TYR A 259 -4.84 11.19 -17.90
N ASP A 260 -5.03 12.44 -17.47
CA ASP A 260 -4.14 13.56 -17.75
C ASP A 260 -2.92 13.59 -16.82
N THR A 261 -3.08 13.21 -15.55
CA THR A 261 -2.07 13.40 -14.50
C THR A 261 -1.77 12.16 -13.65
N ALA A 262 -2.34 10.99 -13.99
CA ALA A 262 -2.28 9.75 -13.22
C ALA A 262 -2.97 9.79 -11.84
N GLU A 263 -3.66 10.90 -11.50
CA GLU A 263 -4.36 11.09 -10.23
C GLU A 263 -5.66 11.90 -10.42
N PRO A 264 -6.68 11.73 -9.57
CA PRO A 264 -6.71 10.86 -8.39
C PRO A 264 -6.92 9.37 -8.72
N GLY A 265 -6.47 8.50 -7.81
CA GLY A 265 -6.90 7.11 -7.76
C GLY A 265 -8.34 6.97 -7.28
N VAL A 266 -8.85 5.73 -7.24
CA VAL A 266 -10.19 5.43 -6.72
C VAL A 266 -10.10 4.39 -5.61
N LEU A 267 -10.78 4.65 -4.49
CA LEU A 267 -11.03 3.69 -3.41
C LEU A 267 -12.50 3.29 -3.43
N PHE A 268 -12.79 2.00 -3.63
CA PHE A 268 -14.16 1.48 -3.58
C PHE A 268 -14.54 1.25 -2.11
N VAL A 269 -14.96 2.33 -1.44
CA VAL A 269 -15.09 2.40 0.03
C VAL A 269 -16.09 1.38 0.59
N ASP A 270 -17.15 1.08 -0.17
CA ASP A 270 -18.15 0.08 0.24
C ASP A 270 -17.58 -1.34 0.14
N THR A 271 -16.78 -1.64 -0.88
CA THR A 271 -16.06 -2.92 -0.99
C THR A 271 -15.03 -3.07 0.13
N ILE A 272 -14.27 -2.02 0.43
CA ILE A 272 -13.32 -1.99 1.56
C ILE A 272 -14.02 -2.32 2.87
N ASN A 273 -15.14 -1.67 3.18
CA ASN A 273 -15.84 -1.85 4.45
C ASN A 273 -16.65 -3.15 4.51
N ARG A 274 -17.18 -3.64 3.40
CA ARG A 274 -17.83 -4.95 3.31
C ARG A 274 -16.87 -6.09 3.65
N ASP A 275 -15.61 -5.96 3.26
CA ASP A 275 -14.55 -6.92 3.57
C ASP A 275 -13.80 -6.65 4.88
N ASN A 276 -14.07 -5.53 5.55
CA ASN A 276 -13.43 -5.21 6.83
C ASN A 276 -13.86 -6.22 7.92
N THR A 277 -12.90 -6.93 8.51
CA THR A 277 -13.17 -7.93 9.56
C THR A 277 -13.70 -7.31 10.86
N LEU A 278 -13.55 -5.98 11.01
CA LEU A 278 -14.04 -5.19 12.13
C LEU A 278 -15.15 -4.21 11.75
N ALA A 279 -15.90 -4.45 10.65
CA ALA A 279 -16.96 -3.55 10.18
C ALA A 279 -18.03 -3.17 11.24
N GLY A 280 -18.24 -3.99 12.28
CA GLY A 280 -19.14 -3.68 13.40
C GLY A 280 -18.55 -2.74 14.46
N ARG A 281 -17.27 -2.38 14.36
CA ARG A 281 -16.54 -1.54 15.34
C ARG A 281 -15.85 -0.33 14.70
N GLU A 282 -15.59 -0.37 13.40
CA GLU A 282 -14.90 0.70 12.69
C GLU A 282 -15.42 0.87 11.27
N THR A 283 -15.17 2.05 10.70
CA THR A 283 -15.38 2.35 9.28
C THR A 283 -14.08 2.88 8.73
N LEU A 284 -13.64 2.33 7.60
CA LEU A 284 -12.39 2.67 6.92
C LEU A 284 -12.71 3.66 5.81
N THR A 285 -12.25 4.90 5.93
CA THR A 285 -12.55 5.96 4.95
C THR A 285 -11.35 6.35 4.10
N THR A 286 -10.14 5.94 4.50
CA THR A 286 -8.90 6.25 3.79
C THR A 286 -7.89 5.12 3.93
N THR A 287 -6.75 5.27 3.27
CA THR A 287 -5.65 4.31 3.27
C THR A 287 -4.34 5.01 3.62
N ASN A 288 -3.30 4.22 3.89
CA ASN A 288 -1.92 4.69 3.80
C ASN A 288 -1.58 5.19 2.36
N PRO A 289 -0.40 5.83 2.16
CA PRO A 289 0.01 6.40 0.87
C PRO A 289 -0.08 5.49 -0.36
N CYS A 290 0.11 4.18 -0.19
CA CYS A 290 0.21 3.23 -1.31
C CYS A 290 -1.08 2.43 -1.56
N GLY A 291 -2.15 2.66 -0.78
CA GLY A 291 -3.49 2.10 -0.99
C GLY A 291 -3.70 0.68 -0.45
N GLU A 292 -2.66 -0.03 -0.04
CA GLU A 292 -2.70 -1.43 0.38
C GLU A 292 -3.23 -1.64 1.80
N ILE A 293 -3.21 -0.62 2.66
CA ILE A 293 -3.74 -0.69 4.03
C ILE A 293 -4.82 0.37 4.23
N PRO A 294 -6.11 0.00 4.04
CA PRO A 294 -7.21 0.74 4.62
C PRO A 294 -7.14 0.66 6.15
N LEU A 295 -7.13 1.81 6.82
CA LEU A 295 -6.93 1.92 8.27
C LEU A 295 -7.99 2.81 8.92
N PRO A 296 -8.41 2.49 10.16
CA PRO A 296 -9.25 3.39 10.94
C PRO A 296 -8.46 4.62 11.40
N ALA A 297 -9.15 5.57 12.01
CA ALA A 297 -8.53 6.71 12.69
C ALA A 297 -7.42 6.25 13.66
N TYR A 298 -6.24 6.87 13.56
CA TYR A 298 -5.01 6.49 14.28
C TYR A 298 -4.50 5.06 14.04
N GLY A 299 -5.06 4.36 13.05
CA GLY A 299 -4.64 3.02 12.67
C GLY A 299 -3.21 3.02 12.18
N ALA A 300 -2.51 1.91 12.45
CA ALA A 300 -1.16 1.68 12.00
C ALA A 300 -0.99 0.21 11.59
N CYS A 301 -0.12 -0.04 10.60
CA CYS A 301 0.23 -1.39 10.17
C CYS A 301 1.74 -1.50 9.93
N ASP A 302 2.34 -2.57 10.44
CA ASP A 302 3.64 -3.06 10.02
C ASP A 302 3.46 -4.01 8.82
N LEU A 303 4.52 -4.17 8.03
CA LEU A 303 4.44 -4.88 6.75
C LEU A 303 5.57 -5.90 6.64
N GLY A 304 5.34 -6.95 5.86
CA GLY A 304 6.38 -7.88 5.44
C GLY A 304 5.98 -8.62 4.17
N SER A 305 6.95 -9.08 3.39
CA SER A 305 6.70 -9.75 2.11
C SER A 305 7.51 -11.03 1.98
N LEU A 306 6.84 -12.15 1.69
CA LEU A 306 7.49 -13.40 1.33
C LEU A 306 8.00 -13.32 -0.11
N ASN A 307 9.28 -13.60 -0.33
CA ASN A 307 9.86 -13.64 -1.66
C ASN A 307 9.51 -14.97 -2.33
N LEU A 308 8.61 -14.96 -3.32
CA LEU A 308 8.16 -16.20 -3.97
C LEU A 308 9.27 -16.95 -4.69
N THR A 309 10.32 -16.27 -5.17
CA THR A 309 11.44 -16.93 -5.87
C THR A 309 12.24 -17.84 -4.96
N ALA A 310 12.29 -17.55 -3.66
CA ALA A 310 12.98 -18.37 -2.67
C ALA A 310 12.27 -19.71 -2.38
N PHE A 311 11.05 -19.90 -2.89
CA PHE A 311 10.26 -21.13 -2.74
C PHE A 311 10.11 -21.89 -4.06
N VAL A 312 10.79 -21.46 -5.14
CA VAL A 312 10.79 -22.20 -6.42
C VAL A 312 11.81 -23.33 -6.35
N VAL A 313 11.34 -24.55 -6.63
CA VAL A 313 12.17 -25.75 -6.74
C VAL A 313 12.45 -26.02 -8.22
N ALA A 314 13.72 -26.31 -8.54
CA ALA A 314 14.20 -26.61 -9.90
C ALA A 314 13.84 -25.49 -10.91
N PRO A 315 14.30 -24.23 -10.69
CA PRO A 315 13.95 -23.12 -11.56
C PRO A 315 14.35 -23.41 -13.02
N PHE A 316 13.47 -23.05 -13.95
CA PHE A 316 13.57 -23.25 -15.40
C PHE A 316 13.51 -24.70 -15.90
N ALA A 317 13.43 -25.68 -15.00
CA ALA A 317 13.28 -27.09 -15.39
C ALA A 317 11.83 -27.41 -15.78
N ALA A 318 11.63 -28.53 -16.48
CA ALA A 318 10.29 -28.99 -16.84
C ALA A 318 9.43 -29.38 -15.61
N ASP A 319 10.07 -29.72 -14.49
CA ASP A 319 9.44 -30.04 -13.20
C ASP A 319 9.53 -28.88 -12.19
N ALA A 320 9.81 -27.66 -12.67
CA ALA A 320 9.82 -26.45 -11.85
C ALA A 320 8.48 -26.28 -11.14
N ARG A 321 8.52 -26.05 -9.82
CA ARG A 321 7.30 -25.89 -9.02
C ARG A 321 7.51 -24.94 -7.84
N LEU A 322 6.42 -24.32 -7.39
CA LEU A 322 6.41 -23.55 -6.15
C LEU A 322 6.16 -24.48 -4.96
N ASP A 323 7.07 -24.49 -3.98
CA ASP A 323 6.91 -25.23 -2.73
C ASP A 323 5.91 -24.52 -1.81
N LEU A 324 4.64 -24.86 -1.97
CA LEU A 324 3.54 -24.31 -1.18
C LEU A 324 3.64 -24.70 0.30
N ALA A 325 4.22 -25.84 0.64
CA ALA A 325 4.36 -26.25 2.04
C ALA A 325 5.38 -25.34 2.75
N ALA A 326 6.56 -25.17 2.15
CA ALA A 326 7.59 -24.28 2.68
C ALA A 326 7.12 -22.81 2.71
N LEU A 327 6.32 -22.38 1.74
CA LEU A 327 5.71 -21.04 1.72
C LEU A 327 4.73 -20.87 2.90
N GLY A 328 3.89 -21.88 3.18
CA GLY A 328 2.98 -21.88 4.32
C GLY A 328 3.71 -21.83 5.66
N ASP A 329 4.76 -22.61 5.83
CA ASP A 329 5.58 -22.60 7.05
C ASP A 329 6.24 -21.22 7.27
N ALA A 330 6.77 -20.62 6.21
CA ALA A 330 7.34 -19.27 6.27
C ALA A 330 6.29 -18.21 6.59
N ALA A 331 5.08 -18.32 6.02
CA ALA A 331 3.97 -17.41 6.32
C ALA A 331 3.55 -17.47 7.80
N ALA A 332 3.45 -18.68 8.37
CA ALA A 332 3.12 -18.86 9.79
C ALA A 332 4.17 -18.19 10.70
N LEU A 333 5.46 -18.37 10.38
CA LEU A 333 6.54 -17.74 11.14
C LEU A 333 6.57 -16.21 10.96
N ALA A 334 6.28 -15.72 9.75
CA ALA A 334 6.20 -14.29 9.46
C ALA A 334 5.06 -13.61 10.23
N VAL A 335 3.91 -14.27 10.42
CA VAL A 335 2.83 -13.73 11.26
C VAL A 335 3.29 -13.51 12.70
N ARG A 336 4.00 -14.46 13.29
CA ARG A 336 4.55 -14.29 14.64
C ARG A 336 5.59 -13.17 14.71
N PHE A 337 6.47 -13.09 13.70
CA PHE A 337 7.45 -12.01 13.59
C PHE A 337 6.76 -10.63 13.56
N LEU A 338 5.73 -10.44 12.74
CA LEU A 338 4.99 -9.18 12.64
C LEU A 338 4.15 -8.91 13.91
N ASP A 339 3.55 -9.94 14.52
CA ASP A 339 2.84 -9.78 15.80
C ASP A 339 3.77 -9.26 16.90
N ASP A 340 5.00 -9.76 16.95
CA ASP A 340 6.01 -9.33 17.92
C ASP A 340 6.50 -7.89 17.65
N VAL A 341 6.56 -7.47 16.38
CA VAL A 341 6.90 -6.09 16.00
C VAL A 341 5.93 -5.08 16.63
N ILE A 342 4.65 -5.42 16.79
CA ILE A 342 3.65 -4.56 17.47
C ILE A 342 4.13 -4.18 18.88
N ASP A 343 4.74 -5.14 19.59
CA ASP A 343 5.10 -5.00 21.00
C ASP A 343 6.46 -4.33 21.20
N VAL A 344 7.43 -4.53 20.29
CA VAL A 344 8.76 -3.88 20.35
C VAL A 344 8.82 -2.51 19.67
N SER A 345 7.83 -2.17 18.84
CA SER A 345 7.77 -0.89 18.15
C SER A 345 7.52 0.28 19.10
N ARG A 346 8.13 1.43 18.78
CA ARG A 346 7.80 2.72 19.38
C ARG A 346 6.80 3.44 18.47
N TYR A 347 5.77 4.02 19.07
CA TYR A 347 4.74 4.74 18.32
C TYR A 347 4.96 6.25 18.45
N PRO A 348 4.80 7.03 17.36
CA PRO A 348 4.88 8.48 17.40
C PRO A 348 3.85 9.08 18.37
N LEU A 349 2.62 8.56 18.34
CA LEU A 349 1.51 9.03 19.18
C LEU A 349 0.98 7.92 20.09
N GLN A 350 0.48 8.32 21.27
CA GLN A 350 -0.14 7.38 22.20
C GLN A 350 -1.43 6.77 21.63
N ALA A 351 -2.20 7.54 20.85
CA ALA A 351 -3.41 7.06 20.19
C ALA A 351 -3.09 5.90 19.22
N GLN A 352 -2.07 6.05 18.38
CA GLN A 352 -1.57 4.99 17.50
C GLN A 352 -1.10 3.77 18.29
N ALA A 353 -0.40 3.98 19.41
CA ALA A 353 0.07 2.90 20.28
C ALA A 353 -1.06 2.10 20.93
N ARG A 354 -2.16 2.77 21.30
CA ARG A 354 -3.36 2.13 21.82
C ARG A 354 -4.05 1.33 20.72
N GLU A 355 -4.24 1.95 19.56
CA GLU A 355 -4.94 1.35 18.43
C GLU A 355 -4.24 0.09 17.90
N ALA A 356 -2.92 0.16 17.70
CA ALA A 356 -2.10 -0.97 17.27
C ALA A 356 -2.17 -2.15 18.25
N ARG A 357 -2.15 -1.91 19.57
CA ARG A 357 -2.28 -2.98 20.58
C ARG A 357 -3.71 -3.51 20.72
N PHE A 358 -4.70 -2.65 20.53
CA PHE A 358 -6.11 -3.00 20.67
C PHE A 358 -6.60 -3.90 19.53
N LYS A 359 -6.09 -3.69 18.31
CA LYS A 359 -6.52 -4.40 17.09
C LYS A 359 -5.46 -5.32 16.48
N ARG A 360 -4.18 -5.15 16.85
CA ARG A 360 -3.05 -5.98 16.41
C ARG A 360 -3.01 -6.25 14.90
N ARG A 361 -3.21 -5.19 14.10
CA ARG A 361 -3.25 -5.26 12.64
C ARG A 361 -1.84 -5.43 12.09
N ILE A 362 -1.65 -6.39 11.19
CA ILE A 362 -0.40 -6.64 10.46
C ILE A 362 -0.69 -6.77 8.95
N GLY A 363 0.35 -6.64 8.12
CA GLY A 363 0.23 -6.75 6.67
C GLY A 363 1.31 -7.66 6.07
N LEU A 364 1.04 -8.97 6.05
CA LEU A 364 1.84 -9.96 5.36
C LEU A 364 1.43 -10.06 3.88
N GLY A 365 2.39 -9.92 2.99
CA GLY A 365 2.19 -10.05 1.55
C GLY A 365 3.22 -10.95 0.90
N ILE A 366 3.29 -10.83 -0.42
CA ILE A 366 4.27 -11.51 -1.28
C ILE A 366 5.02 -10.48 -2.11
N THR A 367 6.21 -10.84 -2.59
CA THR A 367 6.95 -10.12 -3.63
C THR A 367 7.62 -11.13 -4.58
N GLY A 368 8.16 -10.67 -5.71
CA GLY A 368 8.82 -11.55 -6.67
C GLY A 368 7.86 -12.44 -7.45
N LEU A 369 6.57 -12.07 -7.56
CA LEU A 369 5.57 -12.90 -8.25
C LEU A 369 5.95 -13.11 -9.72
N ALA A 370 6.27 -12.03 -10.44
CA ALA A 370 6.57 -12.15 -11.86
C ALA A 370 7.86 -12.92 -12.11
N ASP A 371 8.89 -12.73 -11.28
CA ASP A 371 10.10 -13.56 -11.33
C ASP A 371 9.76 -15.02 -11.11
N ALA A 372 8.99 -15.36 -10.05
CA ALA A 372 8.65 -16.74 -9.75
C ALA A 372 7.89 -17.40 -10.89
N LEU A 373 7.01 -16.67 -11.58
CA LEU A 373 6.32 -17.16 -12.77
C LEU A 373 7.30 -17.45 -13.92
N VAL A 374 8.26 -16.56 -14.17
CA VAL A 374 9.33 -16.78 -15.16
C VAL A 374 10.18 -18.01 -14.79
N LEU A 375 10.55 -18.17 -13.51
CA LEU A 375 11.29 -19.34 -13.04
C LEU A 375 10.50 -20.65 -13.22
N LEU A 376 9.17 -20.58 -13.33
CA LEU A 376 8.27 -21.72 -13.55
C LEU A 376 7.88 -21.89 -15.01
N GLY A 377 8.37 -21.04 -15.92
CA GLY A 377 8.00 -21.08 -17.34
C GLY A 377 6.57 -20.65 -17.62
N LEU A 378 6.00 -19.75 -16.79
CA LEU A 378 4.64 -19.25 -16.92
C LEU A 378 4.63 -17.77 -17.31
N ASP A 379 3.90 -17.43 -18.37
CA ASP A 379 3.69 -16.05 -18.79
C ASP A 379 2.74 -15.35 -17.80
N TYR A 380 3.05 -14.10 -17.44
CA TYR A 380 2.33 -13.37 -16.40
C TYR A 380 0.82 -13.23 -16.67
N ASP A 381 0.41 -13.04 -17.92
CA ASP A 381 -0.98 -12.89 -18.35
C ASP A 381 -1.69 -14.22 -18.65
N SER A 382 -1.03 -15.36 -18.44
CA SER A 382 -1.62 -16.67 -18.67
C SER A 382 -2.60 -17.06 -17.56
N GLU A 383 -3.59 -17.89 -17.90
CA GLU A 383 -4.52 -18.46 -16.92
C GLU A 383 -3.82 -19.36 -15.88
N PRO A 384 -2.86 -20.24 -16.25
CA PRO A 384 -2.08 -21.00 -15.28
C PRO A 384 -1.31 -20.13 -14.28
N ALA A 385 -0.76 -18.98 -14.72
CA ALA A 385 -0.07 -18.05 -13.83
C ALA A 385 -1.01 -17.45 -12.78
N ARG A 386 -2.21 -16.99 -13.19
CA ARG A 386 -3.22 -16.48 -12.25
C ARG A 386 -3.66 -17.53 -11.25
N GLN A 387 -3.91 -18.76 -11.71
CA GLN A 387 -4.30 -19.86 -10.82
C GLN A 387 -3.19 -20.21 -9.83
N LEU A 388 -1.93 -20.17 -10.25
CA LEU A 388 -0.81 -20.37 -9.33
C LEU A 388 -0.72 -19.23 -8.30
N ALA A 389 -0.84 -17.98 -8.75
CA ALA A 389 -0.79 -16.81 -7.87
C ALA A 389 -1.93 -16.84 -6.83
N GLU A 390 -3.15 -17.20 -7.25
CA GLU A 390 -4.28 -17.45 -6.35
C GLU A 390 -3.95 -18.55 -5.33
N ARG A 391 -3.45 -19.71 -5.78
CA ARG A 391 -3.08 -20.81 -4.87
C ARG A 391 -2.00 -20.40 -3.88
N ALA A 392 -0.96 -19.70 -4.32
CA ALA A 392 0.10 -19.20 -3.46
C ALA A 392 -0.46 -18.25 -2.38
N MET A 393 -1.30 -17.28 -2.77
CA MET A 393 -1.87 -16.34 -1.83
C MET A 393 -2.88 -17.00 -0.87
N ARG A 394 -3.67 -17.99 -1.32
CA ARG A 394 -4.53 -18.80 -0.44
C ARG A 394 -3.72 -19.59 0.59
N THR A 395 -2.60 -20.18 0.17
CA THR A 395 -1.67 -20.87 1.08
C THR A 395 -1.14 -19.91 2.15
N VAL A 396 -0.70 -18.72 1.76
CA VAL A 396 -0.24 -17.67 2.70
C VAL A 396 -1.37 -17.26 3.64
N ARG A 397 -2.58 -17.01 3.12
CA ARG A 397 -3.76 -16.64 3.92
C ARG A 397 -4.07 -17.71 4.96
N ASP A 398 -4.20 -18.95 4.54
CA ASP A 398 -4.65 -20.03 5.41
C ASP A 398 -3.60 -20.32 6.50
N ALA A 399 -2.32 -20.30 6.15
CA ALA A 399 -1.23 -20.41 7.12
C ALA A 399 -1.20 -19.22 8.10
N ALA A 400 -1.39 -17.99 7.62
CA ALA A 400 -1.41 -16.80 8.45
C ALA A 400 -2.55 -16.82 9.47
N TYR A 401 -3.76 -17.17 9.04
CA TYR A 401 -4.91 -17.25 9.93
C TYR A 401 -4.77 -18.40 10.94
N ARG A 402 -4.25 -19.56 10.54
CA ARG A 402 -3.95 -20.66 11.48
C ARG A 402 -2.90 -20.24 12.51
N ALA A 403 -1.81 -19.59 12.09
CA ALA A 403 -0.78 -19.09 12.99
C ALA A 403 -1.33 -18.05 13.98
N SER A 404 -2.22 -17.16 13.53
CA SER A 404 -2.84 -16.17 14.41
C SER A 404 -3.85 -16.79 15.40
N ILE A 405 -4.53 -17.87 15.03
CA ILE A 405 -5.33 -18.68 15.96
C ILE A 405 -4.42 -19.36 17.00
N ASP A 406 -3.30 -19.93 16.58
CA ASP A 406 -2.33 -20.56 17.49
C ASP A 406 -1.72 -19.53 18.46
N LEU A 407 -1.38 -18.34 17.97
CA LEU A 407 -0.95 -17.22 18.81
C LEU A 407 -2.07 -16.74 19.75
N ALA A 408 -3.35 -16.85 19.36
CA ALA A 408 -4.45 -16.53 20.25
C ALA A 408 -4.55 -17.52 21.42
N ARG A 409 -4.27 -18.81 21.18
CA ARG A 409 -4.19 -19.83 22.25
C ARG A 409 -3.01 -19.56 23.19
N GLU A 410 -1.87 -19.14 22.63
CA GLU A 410 -0.64 -18.92 23.39
C GLU A 410 -0.62 -17.58 24.14
N LYS A 411 -0.93 -16.49 23.44
CA LYS A 411 -0.75 -15.10 23.91
C LYS A 411 -2.09 -14.37 24.16
N GLY A 412 -3.23 -15.02 23.88
CA GLY A 412 -4.57 -14.41 23.91
C GLY A 412 -4.95 -13.75 22.58
N GLY A 413 -6.25 -13.68 22.26
CA GLY A 413 -6.75 -12.96 21.08
C GLY A 413 -6.57 -11.44 21.17
N PHE A 414 -6.74 -10.71 20.06
CA PHE A 414 -6.68 -9.25 20.13
C PHE A 414 -7.84 -8.67 20.97
N PRO A 415 -7.63 -7.61 21.77
CA PRO A 415 -8.64 -7.09 22.69
C PRO A 415 -9.98 -6.67 22.08
N ALA A 416 -9.99 -6.16 20.84
CA ALA A 416 -11.21 -5.70 20.18
C ALA A 416 -12.09 -6.82 19.57
N LEU A 417 -11.72 -8.09 19.73
CA LEU A 417 -12.36 -9.21 19.05
C LEU A 417 -13.79 -9.47 19.56
N GLU A 418 -14.78 -9.25 18.68
CA GLU A 418 -16.13 -9.80 18.83
C GLU A 418 -16.30 -10.97 17.88
N ARG A 419 -16.18 -12.20 18.40
CA ARG A 419 -16.08 -13.42 17.57
C ARG A 419 -17.23 -13.53 16.56
N SER A 420 -18.47 -13.32 16.99
CA SER A 420 -19.65 -13.44 16.12
C SER A 420 -19.66 -12.38 15.02
N ALA A 421 -19.33 -11.12 15.34
CA ALA A 421 -19.27 -10.04 14.37
C ALA A 421 -18.10 -10.23 13.38
N PHE A 422 -16.94 -10.66 13.89
CA PHE A 422 -15.77 -10.98 13.08
C PHE A 422 -16.09 -12.08 12.07
N LEU A 423 -16.65 -13.20 12.51
CA LEU A 423 -17.00 -14.35 11.65
C LEU A 423 -18.15 -14.07 10.67
N ALA A 424 -18.94 -13.03 10.92
CA ALA A 424 -20.00 -12.54 10.04
C ALA A 424 -19.52 -11.47 9.04
N SER A 425 -18.30 -10.95 9.19
CA SER A 425 -17.72 -9.99 8.23
C SER A 425 -17.56 -10.60 6.84
N GLY A 426 -17.54 -9.75 5.80
CA GLY A 426 -17.47 -10.23 4.42
C GLY A 426 -16.24 -11.08 4.14
N PHE A 427 -15.06 -10.69 4.63
CA PHE A 427 -13.83 -11.46 4.43
C PHE A 427 -13.82 -12.75 5.25
N ALA A 428 -14.08 -12.68 6.56
CA ALA A 428 -13.99 -13.86 7.42
C ALA A 428 -15.08 -14.91 7.11
N GLY A 429 -16.22 -14.48 6.58
CA GLY A 429 -17.28 -15.36 6.11
C GLY A 429 -16.85 -16.27 4.95
N ARG A 430 -15.80 -15.90 4.19
CA ARG A 430 -15.24 -16.68 3.08
C ARG A 430 -14.05 -17.55 3.47
N LEU A 431 -13.62 -17.51 4.74
CA LEU A 431 -12.53 -18.36 5.21
C LEU A 431 -12.95 -19.84 5.21
N PRO A 432 -12.00 -20.77 5.02
CA PRO A 432 -12.25 -22.20 5.15
C PRO A 432 -12.94 -22.57 6.47
N PRO A 433 -13.88 -23.54 6.49
CA PRO A 433 -14.65 -23.90 7.68
C PRO A 433 -13.78 -24.21 8.90
N GLU A 434 -12.66 -24.91 8.73
CA GLU A 434 -11.76 -25.26 9.83
C GLU A 434 -11.08 -24.05 10.46
N ILE A 435 -10.80 -23.01 9.68
CA ILE A 435 -10.26 -21.74 10.18
C ILE A 435 -11.35 -20.98 10.94
N ARG A 436 -12.57 -20.92 10.39
CA ARG A 436 -13.72 -20.28 11.05
C ARG A 436 -14.04 -20.94 12.39
N ASP A 437 -14.04 -22.27 12.44
CA ASP A 437 -14.24 -23.04 13.67
C ASP A 437 -13.11 -22.81 14.68
N GLY A 438 -11.87 -22.71 14.20
CA GLY A 438 -10.71 -22.33 15.03
C GLY A 438 -10.87 -20.95 15.68
N ILE A 439 -11.28 -19.94 14.91
CA ILE A 439 -11.55 -18.59 15.41
C ILE A 439 -12.72 -18.59 16.40
N ALA A 440 -13.79 -19.34 16.11
CA ALA A 440 -14.95 -19.44 16.99
C ALA A 440 -14.58 -20.03 18.36
N ARG A 441 -13.74 -21.07 18.37
CA ARG A 441 -13.30 -21.78 19.58
C ARG A 441 -12.23 -21.00 20.36
N ASP A 442 -11.17 -20.61 19.67
CA ASP A 442 -9.93 -20.14 20.32
C ASP A 442 -9.73 -18.62 20.21
N GLY A 443 -10.45 -17.96 19.30
CA GLY A 443 -10.20 -16.57 18.92
C GLY A 443 -9.07 -16.45 17.89
N ILE A 444 -8.63 -15.21 17.65
CA ILE A 444 -7.54 -14.89 16.72
C ILE A 444 -6.72 -13.73 17.29
N ARG A 445 -5.40 -13.75 17.06
CA ARG A 445 -4.44 -12.79 17.63
C ARG A 445 -4.43 -11.44 16.92
N ASN A 446 -4.78 -11.41 15.63
CA ASN A 446 -4.66 -10.24 14.76
C ASN A 446 -6.00 -9.96 14.07
N SER A 447 -6.39 -8.68 13.97
CA SER A 447 -7.65 -8.32 13.30
C SER A 447 -7.58 -8.47 11.78
N HIS A 448 -6.46 -8.09 11.19
CA HIS A 448 -6.15 -8.28 9.77
C HIS A 448 -4.71 -8.74 9.65
N LEU A 449 -4.44 -9.54 8.63
CA LEU A 449 -3.17 -10.26 8.50
C LEU A 449 -2.46 -10.00 7.19
N LEU A 450 -3.17 -9.63 6.12
CA LEU A 450 -2.69 -9.80 4.76
C LEU A 450 -2.82 -8.51 3.96
N ALA A 451 -1.71 -8.08 3.37
CA ALA A 451 -1.66 -6.92 2.49
C ALA A 451 -0.52 -7.08 1.49
N ILE A 452 -0.76 -6.72 0.23
CA ILE A 452 0.29 -6.73 -0.79
C ILE A 452 0.77 -5.30 -1.01
N ALA A 453 1.92 -4.98 -0.40
CA ALA A 453 2.56 -3.68 -0.53
C ALA A 453 3.36 -3.56 -1.84
N PRO A 454 3.75 -2.34 -2.26
CA PRO A 454 4.59 -2.15 -3.44
C PRO A 454 5.96 -2.83 -3.33
N ALA A 455 6.46 -3.07 -2.11
CA ALA A 455 7.77 -3.69 -1.85
C ALA A 455 8.97 -3.05 -2.60
N GLY A 456 8.89 -1.79 -3.05
CA GLY A 456 9.85 -1.21 -4.01
C GLY A 456 11.32 -1.21 -3.54
N THR A 457 11.62 -0.68 -2.35
CA THR A 457 13.03 -0.70 -1.87
C THR A 457 13.49 -2.08 -1.42
N ILE A 458 12.62 -2.88 -0.81
CA ILE A 458 13.00 -4.19 -0.26
C ILE A 458 13.20 -5.23 -1.36
N SER A 459 12.47 -5.14 -2.48
CA SER A 459 12.68 -6.00 -3.66
C SER A 459 13.97 -5.62 -4.40
N LEU A 460 14.32 -4.32 -4.43
CA LEU A 460 15.61 -3.84 -4.93
C LEU A 460 16.78 -4.30 -4.05
N LEU A 461 16.62 -4.26 -2.72
CA LEU A 461 17.56 -4.83 -1.76
C LEU A 461 17.76 -6.34 -2.01
N ALA A 462 16.68 -7.06 -2.30
CA ALA A 462 16.70 -8.48 -2.61
C ALA A 462 17.03 -8.76 -4.08
N ASN A 463 18.08 -8.13 -4.61
CA ASN A 463 18.59 -8.37 -5.98
C ASN A 463 17.62 -7.98 -7.12
N ASN A 464 16.89 -6.87 -6.96
CA ASN A 464 16.00 -6.30 -7.98
C ASN A 464 14.93 -7.30 -8.48
N LEU A 465 14.26 -7.96 -7.53
CA LEU A 465 13.05 -8.73 -7.81
C LEU A 465 11.92 -7.79 -8.29
N SER A 466 11.02 -8.34 -9.08
CA SER A 466 9.68 -7.81 -9.30
C SER A 466 9.00 -7.50 -7.97
N SER A 467 8.29 -6.38 -7.96
CA SER A 467 7.86 -5.69 -6.75
C SER A 467 6.42 -6.05 -6.41
N GLY A 468 6.18 -6.72 -5.28
CA GLY A 468 4.84 -7.15 -4.89
C GLY A 468 4.27 -8.14 -5.92
N ILE A 469 3.13 -7.78 -6.50
CA ILE A 469 2.52 -8.50 -7.62
C ILE A 469 2.73 -7.81 -8.97
N GLU A 470 3.57 -6.78 -9.04
CA GLU A 470 3.85 -6.10 -10.31
C GLU A 470 4.57 -7.03 -11.30
N PRO A 471 4.30 -6.92 -12.60
CA PRO A 471 5.11 -7.58 -13.61
C PRO A 471 6.52 -7.01 -13.65
N ILE A 472 7.44 -7.74 -14.30
CA ILE A 472 8.80 -7.28 -14.52
C ILE A 472 8.74 -6.01 -15.37
N PHE A 473 9.32 -4.91 -14.89
CA PHE A 473 9.25 -3.64 -15.61
C PHE A 473 10.02 -3.71 -16.94
N ALA A 474 11.27 -4.18 -16.87
CA ALA A 474 12.15 -4.40 -18.00
C ALA A 474 13.22 -5.43 -17.60
N ALA A 475 13.71 -6.23 -18.56
CA ALA A 475 14.78 -7.20 -18.33
C ALA A 475 16.08 -6.53 -17.86
N GLU A 476 16.37 -5.35 -18.43
CA GLU A 476 17.52 -4.51 -18.11
C GLU A 476 17.09 -3.04 -18.11
N ALA A 477 17.57 -2.26 -17.15
CA ALA A 477 17.22 -0.85 -17.01
C ALA A 477 18.35 -0.06 -16.35
N SER A 478 18.24 1.28 -16.39
CA SER A 478 19.07 2.17 -15.59
C SER A 478 18.24 2.76 -14.45
N ARG A 479 18.69 2.57 -13.21
CA ARG A 479 18.05 3.15 -12.02
C ARG A 479 18.86 4.30 -11.46
N ARG A 480 18.22 5.46 -11.31
CA ARG A 480 18.79 6.62 -10.63
C ARG A 480 18.45 6.59 -9.15
N ILE A 481 19.46 6.63 -8.29
CA ILE A 481 19.32 6.71 -6.84
C ILE A 481 19.81 8.08 -6.36
N LEU A 482 18.92 8.80 -5.68
CA LEU A 482 19.28 10.03 -4.96
C LEU A 482 20.22 9.70 -3.79
N GLN A 483 21.38 10.33 -3.80
CA GLN A 483 22.41 10.23 -2.78
C GLN A 483 22.16 11.22 -1.63
N PRO A 484 22.78 11.02 -0.46
CA PRO A 484 22.63 11.93 0.68
C PRO A 484 23.05 13.38 0.40
N ASP A 485 23.98 13.59 -0.54
CA ASP A 485 24.46 14.91 -0.98
C ASP A 485 23.53 15.60 -1.99
N GLY A 486 22.41 14.97 -2.34
CA GLY A 486 21.44 15.47 -3.32
C GLY A 486 21.77 15.15 -4.77
N SER A 487 22.92 14.53 -5.05
CA SER A 487 23.27 14.06 -6.40
C SER A 487 22.54 12.77 -6.76
N TYR A 488 22.49 12.43 -8.06
CA TYR A 488 21.96 11.15 -8.52
C TYR A 488 23.08 10.23 -8.98
N ARG A 489 23.08 9.00 -8.50
CA ARG A 489 23.92 7.92 -9.02
C ARG A 489 23.09 6.96 -9.85
N SER A 490 23.53 6.68 -11.08
CA SER A 490 22.90 5.69 -11.95
C SER A 490 23.52 4.32 -11.74
N HIS A 491 22.69 3.29 -11.68
CA HIS A 491 23.09 1.89 -11.63
C HIS A 491 22.40 1.13 -12.76
N ALA A 492 23.17 0.36 -13.52
CA ALA A 492 22.60 -0.66 -14.38
C ALA A 492 21.97 -1.75 -13.51
N VAL A 493 20.73 -2.13 -13.83
CA VAL A 493 20.02 -3.22 -13.17
C VAL A 493 19.57 -4.22 -14.19
N SER A 494 19.65 -5.50 -13.85
CA SER A 494 18.93 -6.56 -14.54
C SER A 494 17.81 -7.06 -13.64
N ASP A 495 16.77 -7.62 -14.22
CA ASP A 495 15.79 -8.37 -13.47
C ASP A 495 16.40 -9.63 -12.82
N TYR A 496 15.86 -10.06 -11.68
CA TYR A 496 16.40 -11.20 -10.93
C TYR A 496 16.26 -12.52 -11.72
N ALA A 497 15.10 -12.78 -12.33
CA ALA A 497 14.91 -13.99 -13.14
C ALA A 497 15.87 -14.01 -14.34
N CYS A 498 16.14 -12.87 -14.97
CA CYS A 498 17.14 -12.74 -16.04
C CYS A 498 18.56 -13.05 -15.56
N LEU A 499 18.96 -12.57 -14.37
CA LEU A 499 20.25 -12.96 -13.78
C LEU A 499 20.33 -14.45 -13.52
N LEU A 500 19.27 -15.03 -12.96
CA LEU A 500 19.26 -16.44 -12.60
C LEU A 500 19.29 -17.34 -13.83
N TRP A 501 18.59 -16.97 -14.91
CA TRP A 501 18.61 -17.65 -16.20
C TRP A 501 20.03 -17.75 -16.78
N ARG A 502 20.75 -16.63 -16.82
CA ARG A 502 22.15 -16.60 -17.26
C ARG A 502 23.05 -17.46 -16.38
N ALA A 503 22.83 -17.44 -15.06
CA ALA A 503 23.58 -18.29 -14.13
C ALA A 503 23.32 -19.80 -14.33
N HIS A 504 22.17 -20.17 -14.92
CA HIS A 504 21.83 -21.54 -15.30
C HIS A 504 22.30 -21.92 -16.73
N GLY A 505 23.11 -21.08 -17.37
CA GLY A 505 23.58 -21.31 -18.74
C GLY A 505 22.58 -20.94 -19.83
N GLY A 506 21.48 -20.27 -19.47
CA GLY A 506 20.52 -19.72 -20.40
C GLY A 506 21.12 -18.65 -21.31
N VAL A 507 20.73 -18.67 -22.59
CA VAL A 507 21.13 -17.68 -23.59
C VAL A 507 19.95 -16.73 -23.83
N GLY A 508 20.23 -15.43 -23.97
CA GLY A 508 19.20 -14.41 -24.17
C GLY A 508 18.33 -14.16 -22.93
N GLN A 509 17.08 -13.75 -23.16
CA GLN A 509 16.08 -13.59 -22.11
C GLN A 509 15.36 -14.92 -21.82
N PRO A 510 14.85 -15.15 -20.59
CA PRO A 510 14.01 -16.30 -20.29
C PRO A 510 12.78 -16.34 -21.21
N PRO A 511 12.37 -17.51 -21.75
CA PRO A 511 11.26 -17.58 -22.70
C PRO A 511 9.92 -17.05 -22.18
N ALA A 512 9.64 -17.22 -20.89
CA ALA A 512 8.40 -16.77 -20.24
C ALA A 512 8.44 -15.32 -19.74
N LEU A 513 9.53 -14.59 -20.04
CA LEU A 513 9.66 -13.19 -19.64
C LEU A 513 8.67 -12.33 -20.43
N VAL A 514 7.78 -11.64 -19.71
CA VAL A 514 6.92 -10.59 -20.25
C VAL A 514 7.13 -9.31 -19.46
N GLU A 515 7.49 -8.25 -20.16
CA GLU A 515 7.71 -6.94 -19.57
C GLU A 515 6.40 -6.16 -19.41
N ALA A 516 6.36 -5.25 -18.44
CA ALA A 516 5.14 -4.52 -18.07
C ALA A 516 4.49 -3.76 -19.24
N GLN A 517 5.29 -3.23 -20.18
CA GLN A 517 4.78 -2.50 -21.34
C GLN A 517 4.13 -3.39 -22.40
N GLN A 518 4.44 -4.70 -22.38
CA GLN A 518 3.92 -5.68 -23.34
C GLN A 518 2.56 -6.25 -22.91
N LEU A 519 2.17 -6.03 -21.65
CA LEU A 519 0.95 -6.58 -21.08
C LEU A 519 -0.28 -5.76 -21.45
N ASP A 520 -1.38 -6.47 -21.72
CA ASP A 520 -2.68 -5.83 -21.80
C ASP A 520 -3.05 -5.23 -20.43
N PRO A 521 -3.55 -3.98 -20.35
CA PRO A 521 -4.08 -3.39 -19.13
C PRO A 521 -5.05 -4.29 -18.35
N VAL A 522 -5.85 -5.09 -19.05
CA VAL A 522 -6.79 -6.05 -18.45
C VAL A 522 -6.08 -7.20 -17.73
N ALA A 523 -4.90 -7.63 -18.21
CA ALA A 523 -4.13 -8.69 -17.57
C ALA A 523 -3.64 -8.26 -16.18
N HIS A 524 -3.27 -7.00 -16.00
CA HIS A 524 -2.92 -6.46 -14.68
C HIS A 524 -4.10 -6.53 -13.71
N LEU A 525 -5.31 -6.14 -14.15
CA LEU A 525 -6.53 -6.22 -13.34
C LEU A 525 -6.89 -7.67 -13.01
N ALA A 526 -6.78 -8.57 -14.00
CA ALA A 526 -7.08 -9.98 -13.82
C ALA A 526 -6.15 -10.64 -12.79
N MET A 527 -4.86 -10.30 -12.80
CA MET A 527 -3.92 -10.77 -11.77
C MET A 527 -4.30 -10.23 -10.39
N GLN A 528 -4.56 -8.92 -10.25
CA GLN A 528 -4.98 -8.35 -8.97
C GLN A 528 -6.26 -9.02 -8.45
N ALA A 529 -7.25 -9.25 -9.32
CA ALA A 529 -8.50 -9.90 -8.98
C ALA A 529 -8.33 -11.37 -8.57
N ALA A 530 -7.34 -12.09 -9.11
CA ALA A 530 -7.04 -13.45 -8.70
C ALA A 530 -6.54 -13.53 -7.24
N LEU A 531 -5.80 -12.52 -6.75
CA LEU A 531 -5.26 -12.51 -5.40
C LEU A 531 -6.14 -11.78 -4.38
N GLN A 532 -6.91 -10.76 -4.78
CA GLN A 532 -7.70 -9.91 -3.87
C GLN A 532 -8.62 -10.68 -2.90
N PRO A 533 -9.31 -11.77 -3.29
CA PRO A 533 -10.17 -12.53 -2.38
C PRO A 533 -9.42 -13.18 -1.20
N ALA A 534 -8.10 -13.33 -1.30
CA ALA A 534 -7.26 -13.87 -0.23
C ALA A 534 -6.58 -12.78 0.63
N VAL A 535 -6.88 -11.49 0.41
CA VAL A 535 -6.25 -10.35 1.08
C VAL A 535 -7.29 -9.54 1.88
N ASP A 536 -7.18 -9.53 3.21
CA ASP A 536 -8.13 -8.86 4.11
C ASP A 536 -7.94 -7.34 4.20
N ASN A 537 -6.71 -6.82 4.06
CA ASN A 537 -6.47 -5.40 3.81
C ASN A 537 -6.71 -5.08 2.31
N ALA A 538 -5.72 -4.59 1.56
CA ALA A 538 -5.83 -4.35 0.12
C ALA A 538 -4.51 -4.67 -0.61
N ILE A 539 -4.49 -4.43 -1.92
CA ILE A 539 -3.33 -4.66 -2.78
C ILE A 539 -2.94 -3.35 -3.43
N SER A 540 -1.67 -2.96 -3.30
CA SER A 540 -1.09 -1.91 -4.14
C SER A 540 -0.78 -2.49 -5.51
N LYS A 541 -1.43 -1.94 -6.54
CA LYS A 541 -1.22 -2.34 -7.93
C LYS A 541 -1.33 -1.12 -8.84
N THR A 542 -0.35 -0.97 -9.71
CA THR A 542 -0.36 0.00 -10.81
C THR A 542 -0.83 -0.67 -12.09
N ILE A 543 -1.92 -0.21 -12.69
CA ILE A 543 -2.33 -0.65 -14.03
C ILE A 543 -1.59 0.23 -15.04
N ASN A 544 -0.49 -0.28 -15.61
CA ASN A 544 0.27 0.46 -16.60
C ASN A 544 -0.47 0.45 -17.93
N VAL A 545 -0.53 1.61 -18.60
CA VAL A 545 -1.16 1.75 -19.91
C VAL A 545 -0.25 2.53 -20.86
N ALA A 546 -0.38 2.26 -22.16
CA ALA A 546 0.34 3.03 -23.18
C ALA A 546 -0.07 4.51 -23.16
N ALA A 547 0.86 5.39 -23.53
CA ALA A 547 0.62 6.84 -23.56
C ALA A 547 -0.49 7.24 -24.56
N ASP A 548 -0.76 6.43 -25.58
CA ASP A 548 -1.76 6.65 -26.62
C ASP A 548 -3.07 5.87 -26.40
N ILE A 549 -3.26 5.23 -25.24
CA ILE A 549 -4.49 4.48 -24.94
C ILE A 549 -5.74 5.36 -25.12
N ALA A 550 -6.73 4.88 -25.84
CA ALA A 550 -7.99 5.60 -25.98
C ALA A 550 -8.68 5.80 -24.63
N PHE A 551 -9.15 7.02 -24.37
CA PHE A 551 -9.80 7.37 -23.10
C PHE A 551 -10.96 6.42 -22.73
N ALA A 552 -11.78 5.98 -23.70
CA ALA A 552 -12.86 5.03 -23.45
C ALA A 552 -12.35 3.67 -22.91
N ARG A 553 -11.18 3.21 -23.38
CA ARG A 553 -10.54 1.99 -22.87
C ARG A 553 -9.98 2.21 -21.47
N PHE A 554 -9.39 3.38 -21.21
CA PHE A 554 -8.94 3.77 -19.87
C PHE A 554 -10.10 3.79 -18.87
N GLU A 555 -11.23 4.40 -19.23
CA GLU A 555 -12.44 4.44 -18.39
C GLU A 555 -12.98 3.03 -18.09
N ALA A 556 -12.96 2.14 -19.08
CA ALA A 556 -13.43 0.77 -18.92
C ALA A 556 -12.65 0.01 -17.83
N LEU A 557 -11.37 0.31 -17.60
CA LEU A 557 -10.55 -0.32 -16.57
C LEU A 557 -11.11 -0.07 -15.17
N TYR A 558 -11.57 1.15 -14.86
CA TYR A 558 -12.13 1.48 -13.55
C TYR A 558 -13.47 0.79 -13.32
N ARG A 559 -14.32 0.71 -14.36
CA ARG A 559 -15.59 -0.04 -14.29
C ARG A 559 -15.34 -1.53 -14.10
N GLN A 560 -14.36 -2.09 -14.80
CA GLN A 560 -13.96 -3.47 -14.65
C GLN A 560 -13.38 -3.75 -13.27
N ALA A 561 -12.56 -2.85 -12.72
CA ALA A 561 -12.02 -2.97 -11.37
C ALA A 561 -13.13 -3.03 -10.30
N HIS A 562 -14.16 -2.19 -10.42
CA HIS A 562 -15.34 -2.24 -9.54
C HIS A 562 -16.10 -3.56 -9.69
N ALA A 563 -16.38 -3.99 -10.93
CA ALA A 563 -17.09 -5.23 -11.21
C ALA A 563 -16.34 -6.49 -10.73
N LEU A 564 -15.01 -6.47 -10.72
CA LEU A 564 -14.15 -7.52 -10.18
C LEU A 564 -14.09 -7.52 -8.64
N GLY A 565 -14.74 -6.58 -7.96
CA GLY A 565 -14.73 -6.47 -6.51
C GLY A 565 -13.38 -6.04 -5.94
N LEU A 566 -12.58 -5.29 -6.72
CA LEU A 566 -11.32 -4.73 -6.22
C LEU A 566 -11.60 -3.65 -5.17
N LYS A 567 -10.66 -3.44 -4.25
CA LYS A 567 -10.77 -2.45 -3.17
C LYS A 567 -10.37 -1.04 -3.61
N GLY A 568 -9.56 -0.93 -4.66
CA GLY A 568 -9.18 0.33 -5.29
C GLY A 568 -8.59 0.11 -6.67
N CYS A 569 -8.37 1.20 -7.41
CA CYS A 569 -7.83 1.19 -8.76
C CYS A 569 -6.93 2.42 -9.01
N THR A 570 -5.69 2.15 -9.44
CA THR A 570 -4.71 3.16 -9.85
C THR A 570 -4.20 2.80 -11.24
N VAL A 571 -4.44 3.68 -12.21
CA VAL A 571 -3.97 3.51 -13.59
C VAL A 571 -2.87 4.52 -13.85
N PHE A 572 -1.70 4.05 -14.27
CA PHE A 572 -0.58 4.92 -14.62
C PHE A 572 -0.44 4.98 -16.14
N ARG A 573 -0.70 6.18 -16.67
CA ARG A 573 -0.42 6.53 -18.05
C ARG A 573 0.80 7.45 -18.09
N PRO A 574 1.89 7.08 -18.80
CA PRO A 574 3.04 7.95 -18.98
C PRO A 574 2.62 9.32 -19.53
N ASN A 575 3.03 10.40 -18.85
CA ASN A 575 2.67 11.76 -19.22
C ASN A 575 3.79 12.77 -18.84
N PRO A 576 3.80 13.97 -19.45
CA PRO A 576 4.83 14.98 -19.20
C PRO A 576 4.84 15.54 -17.77
N VAL A 577 3.74 15.39 -17.02
CA VAL A 577 3.52 15.97 -15.69
C VAL A 577 4.19 15.11 -14.61
N THR A 578 4.06 13.78 -14.70
CA THR A 578 4.55 12.84 -13.67
C THR A 578 5.99 12.35 -13.90
N GLY A 579 6.51 12.46 -15.12
CA GLY A 579 7.83 11.93 -15.48
C GLY A 579 7.95 10.40 -15.37
N ALA A 580 9.17 9.87 -15.52
CA ALA A 580 9.47 8.43 -15.37
C ALA A 580 10.65 8.20 -14.42
N ILE A 581 10.48 7.35 -13.40
CA ILE A 581 11.54 6.96 -12.44
C ILE A 581 12.46 5.90 -13.05
N LEU A 582 11.91 5.10 -13.97
CA LEU A 582 12.62 4.10 -14.75
C LEU A 582 12.69 4.57 -16.19
N ALA A 583 13.90 4.64 -16.71
CA ALA A 583 14.14 4.86 -18.13
C ALA A 583 14.75 3.59 -18.71
N GLU A 584 14.32 3.25 -19.93
CA GLU A 584 15.07 2.31 -20.76
C GLU A 584 16.51 2.83 -20.92
N PRO A 585 17.50 1.93 -21.06
CA PRO A 585 18.84 2.37 -21.42
C PRO A 585 18.74 3.19 -22.72
N GLU A 586 19.34 4.38 -22.74
CA GLU A 586 19.39 5.19 -23.94
C GLU A 586 20.01 4.34 -25.06
N SER A 587 19.19 3.89 -26.02
CA SER A 587 19.71 3.48 -27.32
C SER A 587 20.42 4.70 -27.87
N GLU A 588 21.69 4.59 -28.28
CA GLU A 588 22.45 5.66 -28.93
C GLU A 588 21.64 6.26 -30.09
N ARG A 589 20.81 7.25 -29.77
CA ARG A 589 20.26 8.15 -30.76
C ARG A 589 21.40 9.10 -31.04
N VAL A 590 22.11 8.81 -32.14
CA VAL A 590 23.01 9.76 -32.78
C VAL A 590 22.18 11.00 -33.10
N HIS A 591 22.15 11.95 -32.17
CA HIS A 591 21.61 13.27 -32.42
C HIS A 591 22.69 14.06 -33.16
N CYS A 592 22.61 13.99 -34.50
CA CYS A 592 23.18 15.02 -35.35
C CYS A 592 22.53 16.37 -35.01
N CYS A 593 23.36 17.29 -34.51
CA CYS A 593 23.28 18.75 -34.65
C CYS A 593 22.13 19.54 -33.97
N GLY A 594 22.53 20.58 -33.22
CA GLY A 594 21.74 21.76 -32.86
C GLY A 594 21.98 22.23 -31.41
N ILE A 595 23.16 22.74 -31.07
CA ILE A 595 23.52 24.17 -30.91
C ILE A 595 22.83 24.88 -29.72
N GLU A 596 23.67 25.10 -28.69
CA GLU A 596 23.83 26.30 -27.83
C GLU A 596 22.60 27.09 -27.36
N ARG A 597 22.47 27.25 -26.03
CA ARG A 597 22.94 28.46 -25.33
C ARG A 597 22.85 28.33 -23.79
N GLU A 598 23.97 28.69 -23.15
CA GLU A 598 24.11 29.03 -21.73
C GLU A 598 23.62 30.46 -21.42
N ALA A 599 23.44 30.72 -20.11
CA ALA A 599 23.37 31.97 -19.34
C ALA A 599 22.10 32.84 -19.55
N ASP A 600 21.37 33.33 -18.53
CA ASP A 600 21.68 33.65 -17.11
C ASP A 600 20.73 33.02 -16.09
#